data_AF-A0A812PH76-F1
#
_entry.id   AF-A0A812PH76-F1
#
_cell.length_a   1.000
_cell.length_b   1.000
_cell.length_c   1.000
_cell.angle_alpha   90.00
_cell.angle_beta   90.00
_cell.angle_gamma   90.00
#
_symmetry.space_group_name_H-M   'P 1'
#
loop_
_entity.id
_entity.type
_entity.pdbx_description
1 polymer ?
#
loop_
_entity_poly.entity_id
_entity_poly.type
_entity_poly.pdbx_seq_one_letter_code
_entity_poly.pdbx_strand_id
1 'polypeptide(L)'
;MVGHSREVRPHCREQHCKKGRLAPEVDLLLSCDPVTTEKVQRVLSPALLRWQRRPQEATRVLANLATVRHASMARRVLMLMRKSLVECNVFHFTAVVGACEKSGQWTWATQLLQLMASSLTVPNAYTFSSAINACESGSRWLQASSLLAEMLVATIECNVVTWACASSACEKAAEWQSVLLLLSALGHLQVQKDAICVNSGISSCEKAAKWESALCLLTGMMEDRLVATLIGFNAAISACEKVG
;
A
#
# COMPACT_ATOMS: atom_id res chain seq x y z
N MET A 1 49.71 32.77 6.85
CA MET A 1 48.43 32.31 7.44
C MET A 1 47.50 31.93 6.31
N VAL A 2 47.43 30.65 5.94
CA VAL A 2 46.55 30.13 4.89
C VAL A 2 45.85 28.91 5.47
N GLY A 3 44.60 29.08 5.89
CA GLY A 3 43.77 28.01 6.43
C GLY A 3 43.25 27.12 5.30
N HIS A 4 43.69 25.86 5.29
CA HIS A 4 43.13 24.80 4.44
C HIS A 4 41.90 24.20 5.14
N SER A 5 40.70 24.60 4.74
CA SER A 5 39.48 23.87 5.08
C SER A 5 39.31 22.70 4.10
N ARG A 6 39.53 21.49 4.61
CA ARG A 6 39.25 20.23 3.91
C ARG A 6 37.73 20.05 3.77
N GLU A 7 37.22 20.12 2.55
CA GLU A 7 35.86 19.68 2.23
C GLU A 7 35.76 18.15 2.37
N VAL A 8 34.98 17.73 3.35
CA VAL A 8 34.57 16.34 3.58
C VAL A 8 33.50 16.00 2.55
N ARG A 9 33.84 15.16 1.56
CA ARG A 9 32.85 14.56 0.64
C ARG A 9 31.96 13.57 1.41
N PRO A 10 30.63 13.68 1.40
CA PRO A 10 29.78 12.63 1.95
C PRO A 10 29.68 11.49 0.94
N HIS A 11 30.13 10.33 1.39
CA HIS A 11 30.05 9.03 0.73
C HIS A 11 28.58 8.59 0.66
N CYS A 12 27.89 8.84 -0.46
CA CYS A 12 26.55 8.29 -0.69
C CYS A 12 26.66 6.85 -1.22
N ARG A 13 26.14 5.94 -0.39
CA ARG A 13 26.18 4.48 -0.50
C ARG A 13 25.73 3.94 -1.85
N GLU A 14 26.60 3.14 -2.42
CA GLU A 14 26.38 2.17 -3.50
C GLU A 14 25.36 1.09 -3.07
N GLN A 15 24.06 1.33 -3.24
CA GLN A 15 23.03 0.27 -3.07
C GLN A 15 21.90 0.31 -4.11
N HIS A 16 22.16 0.83 -5.31
CA HIS A 16 21.19 0.79 -6.42
C HIS A 16 21.71 0.04 -7.66
N CYS A 17 22.33 -1.11 -7.44
CA CYS A 17 22.70 -2.03 -8.51
C CYS A 17 21.60 -3.07 -8.72
N LYS A 18 20.54 -2.69 -9.46
CA LYS A 18 19.58 -3.54 -10.22
C LYS A 18 18.38 -2.68 -10.67
N LYS A 19 18.58 -1.73 -11.59
CA LYS A 19 17.46 -1.05 -12.26
C LYS A 19 17.72 -1.04 -13.77
N GLY A 20 16.81 -1.66 -14.51
CA GLY A 20 16.72 -1.46 -15.96
C GLY A 20 16.64 0.04 -16.26
N ARG A 21 17.10 0.44 -17.46
CA ARG A 21 17.16 1.85 -17.88
C ARG A 21 15.87 2.58 -17.52
N LEU A 22 15.97 3.53 -16.59
CA LEU A 22 14.88 4.45 -16.27
C LEU A 22 14.52 5.21 -17.55
N ALA A 23 13.25 5.55 -17.70
CA ALA A 23 12.84 6.40 -18.82
C ALA A 23 13.54 7.76 -18.68
N PRO A 24 14.06 8.36 -19.76
CA PRO A 24 14.82 9.61 -19.69
C PRO A 24 13.99 10.75 -19.05
N GLU A 25 12.67 10.72 -19.22
CA GLU A 25 11.75 11.65 -18.57
C GLU A 25 11.80 11.53 -17.03
N VAL A 26 12.06 10.35 -16.48
CA VAL A 26 12.13 10.12 -15.02
C VAL A 26 13.38 10.75 -14.44
N ASP A 27 14.55 10.62 -15.09
CA ASP A 27 15.80 11.24 -14.59
C ASP A 27 15.71 12.77 -14.60
N LEU A 28 15.05 13.35 -15.61
CA LEU A 28 14.75 14.79 -15.70
C LEU A 28 13.75 15.24 -14.62
N LEU A 29 12.77 14.42 -14.28
CA LEU A 29 11.82 14.73 -13.21
C LEU A 29 12.45 14.63 -11.82
N LEU A 30 13.33 13.65 -11.60
CA LEU A 30 14.04 13.44 -10.33
C LEU A 30 15.11 14.50 -10.07
N SER A 31 15.66 15.14 -11.11
CA SER A 31 16.62 16.25 -10.99
C SER A 31 15.97 17.62 -10.75
N CYS A 32 14.64 17.73 -10.80
CA CYS A 32 13.93 18.98 -10.54
C CYS A 32 13.77 19.24 -9.03
N ASP A 33 14.70 19.95 -8.40
CA ASP A 33 14.53 20.47 -7.03
C ASP A 33 14.56 22.02 -7.01
N PRO A 34 13.54 22.74 -6.47
CA PRO A 34 12.26 22.24 -5.98
C PRO A 34 11.32 21.77 -7.10
N VAL A 35 10.58 20.69 -6.81
CA VAL A 35 9.53 20.13 -7.69
C VAL A 35 8.33 21.09 -7.74
N THR A 36 8.33 22.04 -8.66
CA THR A 36 7.16 22.89 -8.95
C THR A 36 6.34 22.34 -10.11
N THR A 37 5.03 22.64 -10.12
CA THR A 37 4.07 22.15 -11.13
C THR A 37 4.49 22.62 -12.52
N GLU A 38 5.01 23.84 -12.59
CA GLU A 38 5.45 24.48 -13.82
C GLU A 38 6.71 23.82 -14.40
N LYS A 39 7.69 23.47 -13.56
CA LYS A 39 8.89 22.74 -14.02
C LYS A 39 8.52 21.36 -14.56
N VAL A 40 7.70 20.62 -13.81
CA VAL A 40 7.19 19.30 -14.23
C VAL A 40 6.39 19.41 -15.53
N GLN A 41 5.55 20.43 -15.67
CA GLN A 41 4.79 20.70 -16.90
C GLN A 41 5.69 21.05 -18.08
N ARG A 42 6.77 21.81 -17.89
CA ARG A 42 7.76 22.11 -18.94
C ARG A 42 8.50 20.86 -19.41
N VAL A 43 8.94 20.01 -18.47
CA VAL A 43 9.61 18.74 -18.79
C VAL A 43 8.67 17.79 -19.52
N LEU A 44 7.40 17.75 -19.12
CA LEU A 44 6.43 16.82 -19.68
C LEU A 44 5.66 17.35 -20.89
N SER A 45 5.67 18.65 -21.21
CA SER A 45 4.88 19.19 -22.33
C SER A 45 5.14 18.49 -23.67
N PRO A 46 6.39 18.13 -24.05
CA PRO A 46 6.62 17.38 -25.29
C PRO A 46 6.23 15.90 -25.15
N ALA A 47 6.25 15.35 -23.93
CA ALA A 47 5.87 13.97 -23.64
C ALA A 47 4.35 13.78 -23.60
N LEU A 48 3.59 14.75 -23.10
CA LEU A 48 2.12 14.71 -23.01
C LEU A 48 1.47 14.52 -24.40
N LEU A 49 2.01 15.18 -25.43
CA LEU A 49 1.53 15.03 -26.80
C LEU A 49 1.78 13.61 -27.35
N ARG A 50 2.91 13.00 -26.97
CA ARG A 50 3.25 11.61 -27.32
C ARG A 50 2.33 10.63 -26.59
N TRP A 51 2.04 10.87 -25.32
CA TRP A 51 1.21 10.01 -24.49
C TRP A 51 -0.25 9.96 -24.95
N GLN A 52 -0.75 11.04 -25.56
CA GLN A 52 -2.07 11.03 -26.19
C GLN A 52 -2.17 10.01 -27.35
N ARG A 53 -1.06 9.77 -28.08
CA ARG A 53 -1.00 8.75 -29.13
C ARG A 53 -0.54 7.38 -28.62
N ARG A 54 0.19 7.34 -27.50
CA ARG A 54 0.82 6.13 -26.94
C ARG A 54 0.71 6.11 -25.41
N PRO A 55 -0.42 5.65 -24.84
CA PRO A 55 -0.63 5.63 -23.40
C PRO A 55 0.37 4.72 -22.64
N GLN A 56 0.93 3.70 -23.30
CA GLN A 56 1.93 2.81 -22.68
C GLN A 56 3.19 3.53 -22.21
N GLU A 57 3.60 4.61 -22.90
CA GLU A 57 4.76 5.41 -22.50
C GLU A 57 4.51 6.13 -21.17
N ALA A 58 3.27 6.60 -20.95
CA ALA A 58 2.86 7.21 -19.69
C ALA A 58 2.83 6.18 -18.55
N THR A 59 2.25 4.99 -18.78
CA THR A 59 2.26 3.89 -17.80
C THR A 59 3.68 3.51 -17.40
N ARG A 60 4.63 3.46 -18.34
CA ARG A 60 6.03 3.15 -18.04
C ARG A 60 6.69 4.21 -17.14
N VAL A 61 6.44 5.49 -17.41
CA VAL A 61 6.95 6.58 -16.57
C VAL A 61 6.37 6.51 -15.15
N LEU A 62 5.06 6.29 -15.02
CA LEU A 62 4.40 6.13 -13.73
C LEU A 62 4.90 4.89 -12.97
N ALA A 63 5.06 3.76 -13.66
CA ALA A 63 5.61 2.53 -13.08
C ALA A 63 7.05 2.73 -12.60
N ASN A 64 7.89 3.42 -13.39
CA ASN A 64 9.24 3.76 -12.98
C ASN A 64 9.25 4.64 -11.71
N LEU A 65 8.38 5.66 -11.64
CA LEU A 65 8.22 6.47 -10.43
C LEU A 65 7.77 5.64 -9.21
N ALA A 66 6.93 4.62 -9.42
CA ALA A 66 6.59 3.65 -8.38
C ALA A 66 7.80 2.82 -7.92
N THR A 67 8.70 2.40 -8.83
CA THR A 67 9.94 1.70 -8.44
C THR A 67 10.96 2.59 -7.72
N VAL A 68 10.89 3.92 -7.93
CA VAL A 68 11.70 4.92 -7.22
C VAL A 68 11.01 5.41 -5.94
N ARG A 69 9.80 4.90 -5.62
CA ARG A 69 8.99 5.27 -4.44
C ARG A 69 8.67 6.77 -4.35
N HIS A 70 8.60 7.46 -5.49
CA HIS A 70 8.32 8.90 -5.56
C HIS A 70 6.84 9.15 -5.89
N ALA A 71 5.95 8.86 -4.93
CA ALA A 71 4.50 9.01 -5.13
C ALA A 71 4.05 10.45 -5.33
N SER A 72 4.74 11.43 -4.72
CA SER A 72 4.45 12.85 -4.92
C SER A 72 4.60 13.26 -6.39
N MET A 73 5.66 12.77 -7.05
CA MET A 73 5.90 13.00 -8.47
C MET A 73 4.89 12.22 -9.32
N ALA A 74 4.69 10.91 -9.05
CA ALA A 74 3.73 10.08 -9.79
C ALA A 74 2.32 10.68 -9.80
N ARG A 75 1.87 11.17 -8.65
CA ARG A 75 0.60 11.90 -8.50
C ARG A 75 0.55 13.16 -9.37
N ARG A 76 1.62 13.96 -9.37
CA ARG A 76 1.67 15.22 -10.12
C ARG A 76 1.63 14.96 -11.62
N VAL A 77 2.35 13.93 -12.09
CA VAL A 77 2.29 13.48 -13.48
C VAL A 77 0.87 13.07 -13.86
N LEU A 78 0.20 12.25 -13.04
CA LEU A 78 -1.19 11.85 -13.30
C LEU A 78 -2.16 13.03 -13.35
N MET A 79 -2.04 13.97 -12.41
CA MET A 79 -2.88 15.17 -12.39
C MET A 79 -2.62 16.07 -13.61
N LEU A 80 -1.38 16.15 -14.09
CA LEU A 80 -1.03 16.87 -15.32
C LEU A 80 -1.61 16.18 -16.56
N MET A 81 -1.53 14.84 -16.65
CA MET A 81 -2.17 14.08 -17.73
C MET A 81 -3.66 14.37 -17.81
N ARG A 82 -4.36 14.40 -16.67
CA ARG A 82 -5.79 14.74 -16.61
C ARG A 82 -6.07 16.17 -17.03
N LYS A 83 -5.27 17.14 -16.56
CA LYS A 83 -5.42 18.56 -16.97
C LYS A 83 -5.19 18.78 -18.46
N SER A 84 -4.28 18.01 -19.05
CA SER A 84 -3.99 18.04 -20.49
C SER A 84 -4.95 17.17 -21.32
N LEU A 85 -6.06 16.69 -20.73
CA LEU A 85 -7.08 15.87 -21.38
C LEU A 85 -6.50 14.58 -22.03
N VAL A 86 -5.42 14.06 -21.48
CA VAL A 86 -4.88 12.75 -21.86
C VAL A 86 -5.71 11.67 -21.17
N GLU A 87 -6.20 10.70 -21.94
CA GLU A 87 -7.01 9.60 -21.41
C GLU A 87 -6.27 8.82 -20.32
N CYS A 88 -6.87 8.76 -19.14
CA CYS A 88 -6.31 8.05 -18.00
C CYS A 88 -7.00 6.69 -17.86
N ASN A 89 -6.29 5.61 -18.14
CA ASN A 89 -6.79 4.25 -17.97
C ASN A 89 -6.49 3.70 -16.57
N VAL A 90 -7.04 2.51 -16.29
CA VAL A 90 -6.85 1.78 -15.02
C VAL A 90 -5.37 1.54 -14.71
N PHE A 91 -4.52 1.33 -15.72
CA PHE A 91 -3.09 1.08 -15.52
C PHE A 91 -2.35 2.32 -14.99
N HIS A 92 -2.69 3.52 -15.46
CA HIS A 92 -2.11 4.76 -14.96
C HIS A 92 -2.43 4.95 -13.47
N PHE A 93 -3.70 4.81 -13.09
CA PHE A 93 -4.11 4.91 -11.70
C PHE A 93 -3.46 3.84 -10.82
N THR A 94 -3.48 2.58 -11.29
CA THR A 94 -2.86 1.45 -10.59
C THR A 94 -1.37 1.68 -10.33
N ALA A 95 -0.63 2.21 -11.31
CA ALA A 95 0.78 2.53 -11.14
C ALA A 95 1.01 3.61 -10.06
N VAL A 96 0.15 4.64 -10.00
CA VAL A 96 0.25 5.67 -8.96
C VAL A 96 -0.16 5.14 -7.59
N VAL A 97 -1.21 4.34 -7.49
CA VAL A 97 -1.61 3.69 -6.23
C VAL A 97 -0.50 2.78 -5.71
N GLY A 98 0.15 1.99 -6.57
CA GLY A 98 1.33 1.20 -6.19
C GLY A 98 2.54 2.05 -5.78
N ALA A 99 2.68 3.28 -6.31
CA ALA A 99 3.68 4.23 -5.80
C ALA A 99 3.30 4.75 -4.40
N CYS A 100 2.02 5.04 -4.17
CA CYS A 100 1.49 5.46 -2.88
C CYS A 100 1.67 4.38 -1.81
N GLU A 101 1.42 3.11 -2.15
CA GLU A 101 1.72 1.94 -1.32
C GLU A 101 3.17 1.95 -0.84
N LYS A 102 4.13 1.98 -1.77
CA LYS A 102 5.56 1.90 -1.46
C LYS A 102 6.10 3.12 -0.69
N SER A 103 5.34 4.21 -0.65
CA SER A 103 5.68 5.45 0.07
C SER A 103 4.82 5.68 1.32
N GLY A 104 3.91 4.76 1.66
CA GLY A 104 3.01 4.86 2.81
C GLY A 104 1.96 5.98 2.72
N GLN A 105 1.72 6.53 1.53
CA GLN A 105 0.78 7.64 1.32
C GLN A 105 -0.67 7.17 1.16
N TRP A 106 -1.26 6.64 2.23
CA TRP A 106 -2.62 6.08 2.24
C TRP A 106 -3.71 7.10 1.88
N THR A 107 -3.56 8.38 2.27
CA THR A 107 -4.54 9.43 1.96
C THR A 107 -4.71 9.62 0.45
N TRP A 108 -3.60 9.58 -0.28
CA TRP A 108 -3.63 9.69 -1.73
C TRP A 108 -4.10 8.40 -2.39
N ALA A 109 -3.73 7.22 -1.86
CA ALA A 109 -4.22 5.95 -2.39
C ALA A 109 -5.76 5.86 -2.35
N THR A 110 -6.36 6.25 -1.23
CA THR A 110 -7.83 6.28 -1.06
C THR A 110 -8.51 7.33 -1.95
N GLN A 111 -7.95 8.55 -2.02
CA GLN A 111 -8.47 9.59 -2.92
C GLN A 111 -8.38 9.19 -4.40
N LEU A 112 -7.34 8.46 -4.79
CA LEU A 112 -7.20 7.97 -6.17
C LEU A 112 -8.27 6.93 -6.52
N LEU A 113 -8.65 6.06 -5.58
CA LEU A 113 -9.77 5.12 -5.80
C LEU A 113 -11.11 5.84 -5.97
N GLN A 114 -11.39 6.85 -5.14
CA GLN A 114 -12.59 7.68 -5.30
C GLN A 114 -12.58 8.42 -6.64
N LEU A 115 -11.40 8.89 -7.06
CA LEU A 115 -11.21 9.54 -8.34
C LEU A 115 -11.46 8.58 -9.51
N MET A 116 -11.01 7.33 -9.42
CA MET A 116 -11.31 6.29 -10.41
C MET A 116 -12.81 6.07 -10.55
N ALA A 117 -13.52 5.91 -9.42
CA ALA A 117 -14.97 5.77 -9.40
C ALA A 117 -15.68 6.96 -10.09
N SER A 118 -15.25 8.20 -9.81
CA SER A 118 -15.81 9.40 -10.45
C SER A 118 -15.52 9.49 -11.95
N SER A 119 -14.44 8.86 -12.42
CA SER A 119 -14.03 8.83 -13.82
C SER A 119 -14.59 7.65 -14.60
N LEU A 120 -15.52 6.88 -14.01
CA LEU A 120 -16.08 5.65 -14.57
C LEU A 120 -15.00 4.60 -14.91
N THR A 121 -13.85 4.66 -14.25
CA THR A 121 -12.81 3.64 -14.37
C THR A 121 -12.94 2.65 -13.22
N VAL A 122 -13.16 1.38 -13.54
CA VAL A 122 -13.35 0.32 -12.54
C VAL A 122 -11.97 -0.06 -11.96
N PRO A 123 -11.72 0.13 -10.66
CA PRO A 123 -10.50 -0.37 -10.04
C PRO A 123 -10.50 -1.90 -10.07
N ASN A 124 -9.32 -2.49 -10.26
CA ASN A 124 -9.18 -3.95 -10.23
C ASN A 124 -8.72 -4.42 -8.84
N ALA A 125 -8.69 -5.75 -8.64
CA ALA A 125 -8.26 -6.36 -7.37
C ALA A 125 -6.86 -5.88 -6.92
N TYR A 126 -5.96 -5.64 -7.87
CA TYR A 126 -4.62 -5.13 -7.57
C TYR A 126 -4.65 -3.67 -7.10
N THR A 127 -5.46 -2.80 -7.72
CA THR A 127 -5.59 -1.40 -7.28
C THR A 127 -6.09 -1.32 -5.84
N PHE A 128 -7.12 -2.09 -5.49
CA PHE A 128 -7.63 -2.13 -4.13
C PHE A 128 -6.60 -2.73 -3.15
N SER A 129 -5.94 -3.83 -3.52
CA SER A 129 -4.90 -4.45 -2.69
C SER A 129 -3.78 -3.47 -2.37
N SER A 130 -3.25 -2.75 -3.36
CA SER A 130 -2.22 -1.72 -3.14
C SER A 130 -2.72 -0.58 -2.24
N ALA A 131 -3.99 -0.18 -2.36
CA ALA A 131 -4.56 0.85 -1.48
C ALA A 131 -4.72 0.36 -0.03
N ILE A 132 -5.12 -0.89 0.18
CA ILE A 132 -5.21 -1.52 1.50
C ILE A 132 -3.83 -1.67 2.12
N ASN A 133 -2.82 -2.08 1.35
CA ASN A 133 -1.42 -2.14 1.80
C ASN A 133 -0.89 -0.74 2.20
N ALA A 134 -1.27 0.31 1.46
CA ALA A 134 -0.95 1.68 1.85
C ALA A 134 -1.60 2.04 3.20
N CYS A 135 -2.86 1.66 3.42
CA CYS A 135 -3.57 1.87 4.68
C CYS A 135 -2.94 1.10 5.85
N GLU A 136 -2.46 -0.12 5.61
CA GLU A 136 -1.72 -0.93 6.59
C GLU A 136 -0.42 -0.24 7.04
N SER A 137 0.30 0.37 6.10
CA SER A 137 1.50 1.17 6.41
C SER A 137 1.16 2.41 7.23
N GLY A 138 -0.04 2.97 7.05
CA GLY A 138 -0.55 4.11 7.82
C GLY A 138 -1.27 3.75 9.12
N SER A 139 -1.38 2.46 9.49
CA SER A 139 -2.21 1.96 10.61
C SER A 139 -3.66 2.47 10.55
N ARG A 140 -4.21 2.60 9.33
CA ARG A 140 -5.55 3.12 9.06
C ARG A 140 -6.54 1.99 8.86
N TRP A 141 -6.87 1.34 9.97
CA TRP A 141 -7.72 0.14 9.98
C TRP A 141 -9.13 0.42 9.43
N LEU A 142 -9.78 1.53 9.79
CA LEU A 142 -11.13 1.89 9.30
C LEU A 142 -11.16 1.98 7.78
N GLN A 143 -10.17 2.65 7.19
CA GLN A 143 -10.05 2.79 5.75
C GLN A 143 -9.76 1.44 5.08
N ALA A 144 -8.87 0.62 5.66
CA ALA A 144 -8.57 -0.71 5.15
C ALA A 144 -9.82 -1.62 5.16
N SER A 145 -10.59 -1.63 6.25
CA SER A 145 -11.84 -2.39 6.37
C SER A 145 -12.93 -1.89 5.43
N SER A 146 -13.07 -0.57 5.27
CA SER A 146 -14.01 0.03 4.30
C SER A 146 -13.69 -0.41 2.87
N LEU A 147 -12.42 -0.32 2.47
CA LEU A 147 -11.99 -0.73 1.12
C LEU A 147 -12.21 -2.23 0.89
N LEU A 148 -11.96 -3.05 1.90
CA LEU A 148 -12.19 -4.49 1.81
C LEU A 148 -13.69 -4.82 1.70
N ALA A 149 -14.55 -4.12 2.44
CA ALA A 149 -16.00 -4.23 2.29
C ALA A 149 -16.47 -3.79 0.89
N GLU A 150 -15.92 -2.71 0.36
CA GLU A 150 -16.19 -2.25 -1.02
C GLU A 150 -15.80 -3.31 -2.05
N MET A 151 -14.64 -3.97 -1.90
CA MET A 151 -14.24 -5.07 -2.79
C MET A 151 -15.25 -6.23 -2.76
N LEU A 152 -15.72 -6.61 -1.58
CA LEU A 152 -16.70 -7.69 -1.42
C LEU A 152 -18.06 -7.34 -2.05
N VAL A 153 -18.55 -6.11 -1.84
CA VAL A 153 -19.80 -5.63 -2.44
C VAL A 153 -19.67 -5.54 -3.96
N ALA A 154 -18.51 -5.12 -4.46
CA ALA A 154 -18.21 -5.07 -5.89
C ALA A 154 -17.93 -6.45 -6.51
N THR A 155 -18.04 -7.54 -5.74
CA THR A 155 -17.73 -8.92 -6.16
C THR A 155 -16.31 -9.08 -6.73
N ILE A 156 -15.39 -8.24 -6.29
CA ILE A 156 -13.96 -8.32 -6.66
C ILE A 156 -13.30 -9.33 -5.74
N GLU A 157 -12.58 -10.28 -6.32
CA GLU A 157 -11.86 -11.30 -5.54
C GLU A 157 -10.83 -10.68 -4.60
N CYS A 158 -11.10 -10.79 -3.30
CA CYS A 158 -10.13 -10.50 -2.26
C CYS A 158 -9.12 -11.65 -2.19
N ASN A 159 -7.83 -11.36 -2.39
CA ASN A 159 -6.80 -12.36 -2.20
C ASN A 159 -6.38 -12.45 -0.73
N VAL A 160 -5.65 -13.51 -0.39
CA VAL A 160 -5.15 -13.75 0.98
C VAL A 160 -4.31 -12.57 1.49
N VAL A 161 -3.53 -11.92 0.62
CA VAL A 161 -2.70 -10.76 0.97
C VAL A 161 -3.57 -9.57 1.38
N THR A 162 -4.67 -9.31 0.67
CA THR A 162 -5.61 -8.22 0.99
C THR A 162 -6.19 -8.39 2.39
N TRP A 163 -6.58 -9.61 2.75
CA TRP A 163 -7.10 -9.94 4.07
C TRP A 163 -6.04 -9.84 5.17
N ALA A 164 -4.83 -10.30 4.89
CA ALA A 164 -3.69 -10.21 5.81
C ALA A 164 -3.33 -8.74 6.11
N CYS A 165 -3.31 -7.89 5.09
CA CYS A 165 -3.03 -6.46 5.26
C CYS A 165 -4.14 -5.74 6.02
N ALA A 166 -5.42 -6.06 5.79
CA ALA A 166 -6.51 -5.51 6.60
C ALA A 166 -6.41 -5.94 8.08
N SER A 167 -6.07 -7.21 8.33
CA SER A 167 -5.88 -7.75 9.69
C SER A 167 -4.68 -7.12 10.40
N SER A 168 -3.55 -6.99 9.70
CA SER A 168 -2.34 -6.30 10.19
C SER A 168 -2.61 -4.82 10.51
N ALA A 169 -3.40 -4.13 9.68
CA ALA A 169 -3.79 -2.75 9.92
C ALA A 169 -4.59 -2.60 11.24
N CYS A 170 -5.52 -3.53 11.50
CA CYS A 170 -6.29 -3.57 12.73
C CYS A 170 -5.43 -3.97 13.95
N GLU A 171 -4.48 -4.90 13.78
CA GLU A 171 -3.53 -5.29 14.82
C GLU A 171 -2.64 -4.12 15.26
N LYS A 172 -2.14 -3.31 14.31
CA LYS A 172 -1.37 -2.10 14.60
C LYS A 172 -2.20 -1.03 15.31
N ALA A 173 -3.50 -0.99 15.04
CA ALA A 173 -4.44 -0.11 15.72
C ALA A 173 -4.96 -0.64 17.07
N ALA A 174 -4.61 -1.87 17.45
CA ALA A 174 -5.11 -2.57 18.64
C ALA A 174 -6.65 -2.77 18.66
N GLU A 175 -7.26 -2.86 17.48
CA GLU A 175 -8.72 -2.98 17.29
C GLU A 175 -9.12 -4.44 17.14
N TRP A 176 -9.12 -5.16 18.26
CA TRP A 176 -9.35 -6.61 18.31
C TRP A 176 -10.76 -7.01 17.82
N GLN A 177 -11.79 -6.21 18.09
CA GLN A 177 -13.16 -6.50 17.64
C GLN A 177 -13.24 -6.53 16.12
N SER A 178 -12.59 -5.58 15.45
CA SER A 178 -12.57 -5.48 14.00
C SER A 178 -11.83 -6.65 13.37
N VAL A 179 -10.72 -7.11 13.96
CA VAL A 179 -10.03 -8.32 13.47
C VAL A 179 -10.89 -9.56 13.63
N LEU A 180 -11.55 -9.75 14.77
CA LEU A 180 -12.43 -10.90 14.98
C LEU A 180 -13.60 -10.93 13.98
N LEU A 181 -14.17 -9.76 13.67
CA LEU A 181 -15.21 -9.64 12.66
C LEU A 181 -14.69 -9.97 11.25
N LEU A 182 -13.47 -9.54 10.91
CA LEU A 182 -12.83 -9.90 9.65
C LEU A 182 -12.57 -11.41 9.54
N LEU A 183 -12.10 -12.03 10.63
CA LEU A 183 -11.82 -13.48 10.68
C LEU A 183 -13.10 -14.32 10.60
N SER A 184 -14.21 -13.87 11.19
CA SER A 184 -15.50 -14.54 11.07
C SER A 184 -16.05 -14.42 9.65
N ALA A 185 -15.95 -13.24 9.03
CA ALA A 185 -16.34 -13.04 7.63
C ALA A 185 -15.57 -13.95 6.67
N LEU A 186 -14.26 -14.15 6.88
CA LEU A 186 -13.45 -15.11 6.12
C LEU A 186 -14.00 -16.54 6.20
N GLY A 187 -14.41 -16.98 7.39
CA GLY A 187 -15.01 -18.31 7.59
C GLY A 187 -16.32 -18.48 6.84
N HIS A 188 -17.19 -17.46 6.85
CA HIS A 188 -18.45 -17.48 6.11
C HIS A 188 -18.26 -17.47 4.59
N LEU A 189 -17.23 -16.76 4.10
CA LEU A 189 -16.90 -16.69 2.68
C LEU A 189 -16.13 -17.92 2.18
N GLN A 190 -15.87 -18.92 3.03
CA GLN A 190 -15.09 -20.13 2.71
C GLN A 190 -13.70 -19.80 2.12
N VAL A 191 -13.17 -18.63 2.44
CA VAL A 191 -11.81 -18.25 2.07
C VAL A 191 -10.87 -18.86 3.10
N GLN A 192 -9.85 -19.59 2.64
CA GLN A 192 -8.87 -20.18 3.56
C GLN A 192 -8.19 -19.09 4.38
N LYS A 193 -8.36 -19.19 5.70
CA LYS A 193 -7.67 -18.31 6.65
C LYS A 193 -6.18 -18.59 6.57
N ASP A 194 -5.40 -17.54 6.38
CA ASP A 194 -3.94 -17.64 6.46
C ASP A 194 -3.48 -17.51 7.92
N ALA A 195 -2.39 -18.19 8.25
CA ALA A 195 -1.76 -18.12 9.56
C ALA A 195 -1.40 -16.68 9.93
N ILE A 196 -1.04 -15.84 8.94
CA ILE A 196 -0.78 -14.41 9.17
C ILE A 196 -2.03 -13.70 9.69
N CYS A 197 -3.19 -13.91 9.07
CA CYS A 197 -4.45 -13.26 9.48
C CYS A 197 -4.84 -13.61 10.92
N VAL A 198 -4.75 -14.91 11.26
CA VAL A 198 -5.16 -15.37 12.60
C VAL A 198 -4.13 -14.94 13.66
N ASN A 199 -2.83 -14.97 13.34
CA ASN A 199 -1.79 -14.46 14.25
C ASN A 199 -1.97 -12.96 14.52
N SER A 200 -2.31 -12.14 13.51
CA SER A 200 -2.66 -10.73 13.74
C SER A 200 -3.88 -10.56 14.64
N GLY A 201 -4.86 -11.46 14.56
CA GLY A 201 -5.99 -11.53 15.51
C GLY A 201 -5.53 -11.80 16.93
N ILE A 202 -4.70 -12.82 17.15
CA ILE A 202 -4.15 -13.19 18.45
C ILE A 202 -3.33 -12.03 19.04
N SER A 203 -2.43 -11.42 18.25
CA SER A 203 -1.63 -10.26 18.65
C SER A 203 -2.49 -9.04 18.99
N SER A 204 -3.58 -8.80 18.27
CA SER A 204 -4.53 -7.72 18.61
C SER A 204 -5.26 -7.99 19.93
N CYS A 205 -5.64 -9.25 20.18
CA CYS A 205 -6.26 -9.67 21.44
C CYS A 205 -5.29 -9.57 22.62
N GLU A 206 -4.01 -9.87 22.41
CA GLU A 206 -2.95 -9.66 23.41
C GLU A 206 -2.83 -8.19 23.81
N LYS A 207 -2.79 -7.27 22.83
CA LYS A 207 -2.73 -5.83 23.09
C LYS A 207 -3.95 -5.32 23.87
N ALA A 208 -5.10 -5.97 23.69
CA ALA A 208 -6.35 -5.65 24.36
C ALA A 208 -6.60 -6.44 25.66
N ALA A 209 -5.65 -7.27 26.11
CA ALA A 209 -5.77 -8.17 27.26
C ALA A 209 -7.01 -9.11 27.19
N LYS A 210 -7.39 -9.53 25.98
CA LYS A 210 -8.50 -10.46 25.70
C LYS A 210 -7.97 -11.88 25.51
N TRP A 211 -7.50 -12.48 26.60
CA TRP A 211 -6.90 -13.81 26.59
C TRP A 211 -7.86 -14.92 26.14
N GLU A 212 -9.15 -14.85 26.50
CA GLU A 212 -10.16 -15.84 26.08
C GLU A 212 -10.29 -15.91 24.56
N SER A 213 -10.39 -14.75 23.91
CA SER A 213 -10.45 -14.64 22.45
C SER A 213 -9.13 -15.06 21.80
N ALA A 214 -7.98 -14.71 22.41
CA ALA A 214 -6.67 -15.13 21.94
C ALA A 214 -6.50 -16.67 21.95
N LEU A 215 -6.91 -17.32 23.04
CA LEU A 215 -6.88 -18.79 23.16
C LEU A 215 -7.85 -19.46 22.19
N CYS A 216 -9.06 -18.93 22.05
CA CYS A 216 -10.06 -19.47 21.11
C CYS A 216 -9.56 -19.42 19.66
N LEU A 217 -8.90 -18.32 19.27
CA LEU A 217 -8.26 -18.22 17.96
C LEU A 217 -7.11 -19.22 17.80
N LEU A 218 -6.28 -19.40 18.84
CA LEU A 218 -5.15 -20.33 18.82
C LEU A 218 -5.61 -21.79 18.71
N THR A 219 -6.65 -22.19 19.42
CA THR A 219 -7.24 -23.53 19.31
C THR A 219 -7.85 -23.75 17.93
N GLY A 220 -8.57 -22.76 17.40
CA GLY A 220 -9.12 -22.81 16.05
C GLY A 220 -8.04 -22.96 14.97
N MET A 221 -6.86 -22.33 15.11
CA MET A 221 -5.74 -22.55 14.19
C MET A 221 -5.26 -24.01 14.18
N MET A 222 -5.22 -24.66 15.35
CA MET A 222 -4.78 -26.06 15.45
C MET A 222 -5.77 -27.00 14.76
N GLU A 223 -7.07 -26.73 14.92
CA GLU A 223 -8.15 -27.48 14.26
C GLU A 223 -8.13 -27.28 12.74
N ASP A 224 -7.89 -26.05 12.28
CA ASP A 224 -7.74 -25.70 10.86
C ASP A 224 -6.39 -26.18 10.26
N ARG A 225 -5.57 -26.92 11.02
CA ARG A 225 -4.20 -27.38 10.67
C ARG A 225 -3.26 -26.26 10.23
N LEU A 226 -3.52 -25.03 10.67
CA LEU A 226 -2.63 -23.90 10.47
C LEU A 226 -1.47 -23.99 11.46
N VAL A 227 -0.26 -23.72 10.99
CA VAL A 227 0.93 -23.71 11.86
C VAL A 227 0.85 -22.47 12.74
N ALA A 228 0.40 -22.64 13.98
CA ALA A 228 0.52 -21.62 15.01
C ALA A 228 2.00 -21.25 15.16
N THR A 229 2.31 -19.98 14.95
CA THR A 229 3.70 -19.52 15.06
C THR A 229 4.06 -19.30 16.53
N LEU A 230 5.37 -19.28 16.82
CA LEU A 230 5.87 -18.89 18.15
C LEU A 230 5.30 -17.53 18.59
N ILE A 231 5.04 -16.63 17.63
CA ILE A 231 4.41 -15.33 17.85
C ILE A 231 2.98 -15.51 18.40
N GLY A 232 2.16 -16.39 17.80
CA GLY A 232 0.80 -16.67 18.26
C GLY A 232 0.75 -17.27 19.67
N PHE A 233 1.64 -18.23 19.99
CA PHE A 233 1.74 -18.79 21.33
C PHE A 233 2.19 -17.76 22.37
N ASN A 234 3.26 -17.01 22.08
CA ASN A 234 3.77 -15.99 23.00
C ASN A 234 2.74 -14.88 23.23
N ALA A 235 2.02 -14.46 22.20
CA ALA A 235 0.95 -13.48 22.31
C ALA A 235 -0.21 -13.99 23.18
N ALA A 236 -0.62 -15.25 23.03
CA ALA A 236 -1.66 -15.84 23.89
C ALA A 236 -1.21 -15.94 25.36
N ILE A 237 0.03 -16.36 25.63
CA ILE A 237 0.59 -16.44 26.99
C ILE A 237 0.70 -15.05 27.61
N SER A 238 1.24 -14.07 26.88
CA SER A 238 1.32 -12.66 27.30
C SER A 238 -0.06 -12.06 27.61
N ALA A 239 -1.08 -12.42 26.83
CA ALA A 239 -2.46 -11.99 27.10
C ALA A 239 -2.98 -12.51 28.45
N CYS A 240 -2.66 -13.76 28.80
CA CYS A 240 -3.03 -14.36 30.08
C CYS A 240 -2.27 -13.71 31.26
N GLU A 241 -0.98 -13.43 31.08
CA GLU A 241 -0.15 -12.78 32.10
C GLU A 241 -0.61 -11.35 32.43
N LYS A 242 -1.15 -10.60 31.46
CA LYS A 242 -1.64 -9.23 31.68
C LYS A 242 -2.91 -9.13 32.53
N VAL A 243 -3.59 -10.25 32.80
CA VAL A 243 -4.86 -10.28 33.55
C VAL A 243 -4.69 -10.90 34.95
N GLY A 244 -3.59 -11.62 35.21
CA GLY A 244 -3.23 -12.17 36.52
C GLY A 244 -2.45 -11.18 37.37
#